data_AF-A0ABC8TNM8-F1
#
_entry.id   AF-A0ABC8TNM8-F1
#
_cell.length_a   1.000
_cell.length_b   1.000
_cell.length_c   1.000
_cell.angle_alpha   90.00
_cell.angle_beta   90.00
_cell.angle_gamma   90.00
#
_symmetry.space_group_name_H-M   'P 1'
#
loop_
_entity.id
_entity.type
_entity.pdbx_description
1 polymer ?
#
loop_
_entity_poly.entity_id
_entity_poly.type
_entity_poly.pdbx_seq_one_letter_code
_entity_poly.pdbx_strand_id
1 'polypeptide(L)'
;MGISNLIGLVEQVALANHPVKGIYFAVVGAPQSLGITVMSYVGKLRVAVLVEKGFIDPRLFKSCIENAFELIFKAANVMMEDDSSMCVPMTIWHGEEKRSRGGEEMPPLDVIGF
;
A
#
# COMPACT_ATOMS: atom_id res chain seq x y z
N MET A 1 -1.15 -14.81 -7.23
CA MET A 1 -0.57 -13.50 -6.88
C MET A 1 -0.77 -12.55 -8.05
N GLY A 2 -1.12 -11.28 -7.79
CA GLY A 2 -1.21 -10.25 -8.82
C GLY A 2 -0.56 -8.93 -8.37
N ILE A 3 0.07 -8.21 -9.29
CA ILE A 3 0.60 -6.87 -9.07
C ILE A 3 -0.02 -5.94 -10.10
N SER A 4 -0.54 -4.81 -9.67
CA SER A 4 -1.15 -3.81 -10.56
C SER A 4 -0.69 -2.41 -10.20
N ASN A 5 -0.55 -1.56 -11.22
CA ASN A 5 -0.11 -0.18 -11.06
C ASN A 5 -1.08 0.75 -11.78
N LEU A 6 -1.46 1.85 -11.12
CA LEU A 6 -2.27 2.93 -11.69
C LEU A 6 -1.53 4.26 -11.53
N ILE A 7 -1.45 5.02 -12.61
CA ILE A 7 -1.05 6.43 -12.53
C ILE A 7 -2.16 7.16 -11.80
N GLY A 8 -1.87 7.76 -10.65
CA GLY A 8 -2.87 8.46 -9.89
C GLY A 8 -2.78 9.98 -10.00
N LEU A 9 -3.62 10.64 -9.21
CA LEU A 9 -3.87 12.08 -9.33
C LEU A 9 -2.61 12.87 -8.96
N VAL A 10 -2.28 13.82 -9.83
CA VAL A 10 -1.21 14.79 -9.59
C VAL A 10 -1.69 15.89 -8.64
N GLU A 11 -2.97 16.22 -8.71
CA GLU A 11 -3.59 17.30 -7.93
C GLU A 11 -4.18 16.80 -6.61
N GLN A 12 -4.12 17.66 -5.60
CA GLN A 12 -4.71 17.41 -4.28
C GLN A 12 -6.23 17.53 -4.35
N VAL A 13 -6.95 16.47 -3.99
CA VAL A 13 -8.41 16.47 -3.90
C VAL A 13 -8.88 16.60 -2.45
N ALA A 14 -10.14 17.02 -2.28
CA ALA A 14 -10.80 17.13 -0.98
C ALA A 14 -12.17 16.44 -1.01
N LEU A 15 -12.52 15.77 0.09
CA LEU A 15 -13.84 15.15 0.30
C LEU A 15 -14.55 15.93 1.40
N ALA A 16 -15.75 16.45 1.13
CA ALA A 16 -16.49 17.30 2.07
C ALA A 16 -15.65 18.47 2.62
N ASN A 17 -14.87 19.12 1.74
CA ASN A 17 -13.94 20.20 2.10
C ASN A 17 -12.77 19.78 3.04
N HIS A 18 -12.53 18.48 3.20
CA HIS A 18 -11.37 17.95 3.91
C HIS A 18 -10.35 17.36 2.93
N PRO A 19 -9.07 17.81 2.95
CA PRO A 19 -8.07 17.32 2.02
C PRO A 19 -7.80 15.82 2.24
N VAL A 20 -7.82 15.05 1.14
CA VAL A 20 -7.57 13.61 1.17
C VAL A 20 -6.07 13.37 1.33
N LYS A 21 -5.66 12.63 2.38
CA LYS A 21 -4.22 12.40 2.66
C LYS A 21 -3.58 11.34 1.75
N GLY A 22 -4.38 10.47 1.16
CA GLY A 22 -3.91 9.39 0.30
C GLY A 22 -5.08 8.66 -0.33
N ILE A 23 -4.81 8.04 -1.47
CA ILE A 23 -5.76 7.20 -2.21
C ILE A 23 -5.07 5.86 -2.42
N TYR A 24 -5.79 4.79 -2.11
CA TYR A 24 -5.40 3.41 -2.37
C TYR A 24 -6.50 2.78 -3.23
N PHE A 25 -6.12 1.85 -4.10
CA PHE A 25 -7.10 1.04 -4.83
C PHE A 25 -6.86 -0.43 -4.57
N ALA A 26 -7.91 -1.22 -4.73
CA ALA A 26 -7.93 -2.65 -4.49
C ALA A 26 -8.64 -3.33 -5.65
N VAL A 27 -8.06 -4.42 -6.17
CA VAL A 27 -8.75 -5.30 -7.13
C VAL A 27 -9.30 -6.48 -6.36
N VAL A 28 -10.61 -6.49 -6.14
CA VAL A 28 -11.32 -7.52 -5.37
C VAL A 28 -12.16 -8.43 -6.28
N GLY A 29 -12.54 -9.60 -5.79
CA GLY A 29 -13.40 -10.56 -6.50
C GLY A 29 -12.68 -11.62 -7.34
N ALA A 30 -11.40 -11.43 -7.65
CA ALA A 30 -10.55 -12.49 -8.19
C ALA A 30 -10.11 -13.47 -7.07
N PRO A 31 -10.01 -14.79 -7.35
CA PRO A 31 -9.50 -15.77 -6.40
C PRO A 31 -7.97 -15.64 -6.27
N GLN A 32 -7.55 -14.62 -5.53
CA GLN A 32 -6.14 -14.32 -5.26
C GLN A 32 -5.95 -14.23 -3.75
N SER A 33 -5.00 -15.03 -3.24
CA SER A 33 -4.60 -14.99 -1.81
C SER A 33 -3.59 -13.88 -1.51
N LEU A 34 -3.02 -13.25 -2.54
CA LEU A 34 -2.14 -12.08 -2.43
C LEU A 34 -2.29 -11.18 -3.66
N GLY A 35 -2.53 -9.89 -3.43
CA GLY A 35 -2.58 -8.84 -4.42
C GLY A 35 -1.79 -7.61 -3.96
N ILE A 36 -1.04 -6.99 -4.87
CA ILE A 36 -0.32 -5.75 -4.62
C ILE A 36 -0.83 -4.70 -5.61
N THR A 37 -1.19 -3.54 -5.10
CA THR A 37 -1.67 -2.40 -5.88
C THR A 37 -0.77 -1.20 -5.60
N VAL A 38 -0.34 -0.52 -6.66
CA VAL A 38 0.59 0.60 -6.59
C VAL A 38 -0.04 1.81 -7.28
N MET A 39 -0.08 2.95 -6.60
CA MET A 39 -0.64 4.18 -7.14
C MET A 39 0.16 5.40 -6.69
N SER A 40 0.31 6.41 -7.54
CA SER A 40 0.84 7.71 -7.13
C SER A 40 -0.28 8.67 -6.71
N TYR A 41 -0.09 9.46 -5.67
CA TYR A 41 -1.02 10.54 -5.29
C TYR A 41 -0.23 11.76 -4.82
N VAL A 42 -0.40 12.89 -5.52
CA VAL A 42 0.30 14.16 -5.24
C VAL A 42 1.82 13.93 -5.10
N GLY A 43 2.39 13.24 -6.09
CA GLY A 43 3.83 12.92 -6.14
C GLY A 43 4.31 11.87 -5.13
N LYS A 44 3.43 11.29 -4.30
CA LYS A 44 3.80 10.26 -3.32
C LYS A 44 3.34 8.89 -3.81
N LEU A 45 4.26 7.93 -3.85
CA LEU A 45 3.94 6.52 -4.12
C LEU A 45 3.16 5.94 -2.95
N ARG A 46 2.09 5.20 -3.25
CA ARG A 46 1.23 4.50 -2.30
C ARG A 46 1.16 3.04 -2.72
N VAL A 47 1.36 2.14 -1.77
CA VAL A 47 1.31 0.70 -2.01
C VAL A 47 0.26 0.09 -1.09
N ALA A 48 -0.70 -0.63 -1.65
CA ALA A 48 -1.61 -1.45 -0.88
C ALA A 48 -1.34 -2.93 -1.13
N VAL A 49 -1.35 -3.70 -0.07
CA VAL A 49 -1.17 -5.15 -0.09
C VAL A 49 -2.44 -5.78 0.46
N LEU A 50 -3.05 -6.63 -0.36
CA LEU A 50 -4.24 -7.37 -0.04
C LEU A 50 -3.85 -8.83 0.13
N VAL A 51 -4.04 -9.36 1.31
CA VAL A 51 -3.65 -10.74 1.62
C VAL A 51 -4.80 -11.47 2.27
N GLU A 52 -5.02 -12.72 1.86
CA GLU A 52 -6.00 -13.57 2.52
C GLU A 52 -5.63 -13.74 3.99
N LYS A 53 -6.63 -13.60 4.88
CA LYS A 53 -6.39 -13.62 6.32
C LYS A 53 -5.67 -14.91 6.73
N GLY A 54 -4.53 -14.74 7.43
CA GLY A 54 -3.69 -15.85 7.88
C GLY A 54 -2.73 -16.40 6.82
N PHE A 55 -2.72 -15.88 5.59
CA PHE A 55 -1.78 -16.31 4.55
C PHE A 55 -0.37 -15.74 4.76
N ILE A 56 -0.25 -14.52 5.30
CA ILE A 56 1.03 -13.88 5.65
C ILE A 56 0.91 -13.26 7.05
N ASP A 57 1.99 -13.31 7.84
CA ASP A 57 2.08 -12.54 9.08
C ASP A 57 2.21 -11.04 8.75
N PRO A 58 1.20 -10.21 9.10
CA PRO A 58 1.18 -8.81 8.70
C PRO A 58 2.28 -7.99 9.38
N ARG A 59 2.75 -8.40 10.57
CA ARG A 59 3.81 -7.70 11.31
C ARG A 59 5.18 -7.98 10.68
N LEU A 60 5.45 -9.24 10.37
CA LEU A 60 6.68 -9.65 9.68
C LEU A 60 6.73 -9.05 8.27
N PHE A 61 5.62 -9.07 7.55
CA PHE A 61 5.56 -8.48 6.22
C PHE A 61 5.80 -6.97 6.26
N LYS A 62 5.14 -6.26 7.20
CA LYS A 62 5.37 -4.83 7.42
C LYS A 62 6.85 -4.54 7.70
N SER A 63 7.49 -5.25 8.63
CA SER A 63 8.89 -4.99 8.96
C SER A 63 9.83 -5.31 7.79
N CYS A 64 9.54 -6.33 6.99
CA CYS A 64 10.26 -6.62 5.76
C CYS A 64 10.17 -5.46 4.75
N ILE A 65 8.97 -4.90 4.53
CA ILE A 65 8.77 -3.78 3.61
C ILE A 65 9.46 -2.51 4.13
N GLU A 66 9.30 -2.18 5.40
CA GLU A 66 9.96 -1.02 6.02
C GLU A 66 11.49 -1.12 5.91
N ASN A 67 12.06 -2.28 6.22
CA ASN A 67 13.50 -2.52 6.09
C ASN A 67 13.97 -2.46 4.63
N ALA A 68 13.23 -3.06 3.69
CA ALA A 68 13.57 -2.99 2.27
C ALA A 68 13.55 -1.54 1.77
N PHE A 69 12.55 -0.76 2.17
CA PHE A 69 12.47 0.66 1.82
C PHE A 69 13.64 1.45 2.40
N GLU A 70 14.00 1.23 3.67
CA GLU A 70 15.15 1.86 4.30
C GLU A 70 16.47 1.52 3.59
N LEU A 71 16.67 0.26 3.21
CA LEU A 71 17.86 -0.19 2.48
C LEU A 71 17.96 0.45 1.10
N ILE A 72 16.87 0.48 0.34
CA ILE A 72 16.80 1.11 -0.99
C ILE A 72 17.03 2.61 -0.87
N PHE A 73 16.40 3.26 0.12
CA PHE A 73 16.56 4.68 0.38
C PHE A 73 18.00 5.03 0.73
N LYS A 74 18.63 4.28 1.64
CA LYS A 74 20.05 4.44 1.96
C LYS A 74 20.93 4.27 0.72
N ALA A 75 20.72 3.21 -0.06
CA ALA A 75 21.52 2.98 -1.28
C ALA A 75 21.36 4.09 -2.32
N ALA A 76 20.15 4.63 -2.49
CA ALA A 76 19.88 5.76 -3.38
C ALA A 76 20.55 7.04 -2.88
N ASN A 77 20.55 7.29 -1.56
CA ASN A 77 21.14 8.47 -0.95
C ASN A 77 22.67 8.37 -0.79
N VAL A 78 23.26 7.19 -0.77
CA VAL A 78 24.73 7.00 -0.82
C VAL A 78 25.32 7.48 -2.15
N MET A 79 24.48 7.74 -3.17
CA MET A 79 24.89 8.38 -4.43
C MET A 79 24.80 9.92 -4.40
N MET A 80 24.42 10.53 -3.27
CA MET A 80 24.38 11.99 -3.08
C MET A 80 24.88 12.32 -1.66
N GLU A 81 26.19 12.51 -1.50
CA GLU A 81 26.72 13.29 -0.36
C GLU A 81 26.29 14.76 -0.57
N ASP A 82 25.15 15.14 -0.01
CA ASP A 82 25.04 16.20 0.99
C ASP A 82 23.57 16.57 1.27
N ASP A 83 23.33 16.74 2.56
CA ASP A 83 22.24 17.45 3.22
C ASP A 83 20.80 16.91 3.33
N SER A 84 20.45 16.81 4.60
CA SER A 84 19.13 16.96 5.23
C SER A 84 18.11 15.82 5.11
N SER A 85 18.04 15.11 6.24
CA SER A 85 16.96 14.25 6.67
C SER A 85 15.57 14.85 6.43
N MET A 86 14.80 14.19 5.58
CA MET A 86 13.35 14.05 5.82
C MET A 86 12.99 12.59 5.63
N CYS A 87 13.09 11.81 6.72
CA CYS A 87 12.29 10.60 6.85
C CYS A 87 10.83 11.03 6.84
N VAL A 88 10.18 11.04 5.68
CA VAL A 88 8.75 11.29 5.61
C VAL A 88 8.07 10.07 6.25
N PRO A 89 7.27 10.23 7.33
CA PRO A 89 6.63 9.10 7.98
C PRO A 89 5.69 8.41 6.98
N MET A 90 6.00 7.15 6.66
CA MET A 90 5.11 6.31 5.87
C MET A 90 3.80 6.13 6.63
N THR A 91 2.70 6.61 6.07
CA THR A 91 1.40 6.57 6.75
C THR A 91 0.80 5.20 6.51
N ILE A 92 0.87 4.33 7.51
CA ILE A 92 0.39 2.96 7.39
C ILE A 92 -1.09 2.89 7.74
N TRP A 93 -1.86 2.24 6.87
CA TRP A 93 -3.27 1.95 7.10
C TRP A 93 -3.50 0.44 7.14
N HIS A 94 -4.38 -0.02 8.03
CA HIS A 94 -4.78 -1.42 8.13
C HIS A 94 -6.30 -1.51 8.12
N GLY A 95 -6.84 -2.39 7.30
CA GLY A 95 -8.27 -2.68 7.22
C GLY A 95 -8.52 -4.14 6.86
N GLU A 96 -9.78 -4.56 6.95
CA GLU A 96 -10.25 -5.87 6.49
C GLU A 96 -11.33 -5.67 5.41
N GLU A 97 -11.28 -6.47 4.36
CA GLU A 97 -12.26 -6.47 3.27
C GLU A 97 -12.99 -7.83 3.22
N LYS A 98 -14.31 -7.80 3.41
CA LYS A 98 -15.16 -9.00 3.27
C LYS A 98 -15.45 -9.29 1.80
N ARG A 99 -15.48 -10.56 1.41
CA ARG A 99 -15.83 -10.97 0.04
C ARG A 99 -16.87 -12.08 0.03
N SER A 100 -17.71 -12.04 -0.99
CA SER A 100 -18.60 -13.14 -1.35
C SER A 100 -18.59 -13.33 -2.86
N ARG A 101 -18.71 -14.59 -3.31
CA ARG A 101 -18.78 -14.93 -4.74
C ARG A 101 -19.86 -15.99 -4.93
N GLY A 102 -20.84 -15.70 -5.78
CA GLY A 102 -21.93 -16.65 -6.07
C GLY A 102 -22.75 -17.07 -4.84
N GLY A 103 -22.81 -16.24 -3.79
CA GLY A 103 -23.51 -16.54 -2.53
C GLY A 103 -22.65 -17.27 -1.50
N GLU A 104 -21.44 -17.72 -1.84
CA GLU A 104 -20.49 -18.27 -0.88
C GLU A 104 -19.65 -17.16 -0.23
N GLU A 105 -19.44 -17.24 1.08
CA GLU A 105 -18.56 -16.34 1.81
C GLU A 105 -17.10 -16.77 1.58
N MET A 106 -16.26 -15.83 1.17
CA MET A 106 -14.83 -16.05 0.96
C MET A 106 -14.04 -15.61 2.18
N PRO A 107 -12.83 -16.14 2.40
CA PRO A 107 -11.95 -15.63 3.44
C PRO A 107 -11.70 -14.13 3.22
N PRO A 108 -11.77 -13.33 4.31
CA PRO A 108 -11.55 -11.88 4.23
C PRO A 108 -10.11 -11.59 3.81
N LEU A 109 -9.91 -10.40 3.23
CA LEU A 109 -8.58 -9.87 2.96
C LEU A 109 -8.16 -8.92 4.07
N ASP A 110 -6.96 -9.12 4.61
CA ASP A 110 -6.24 -8.08 5.32
C ASP A 110 -5.65 -7.10 4.28
N VAL A 111 -5.93 -5.81 4.46
CA VAL A 111 -5.49 -4.73 3.57
C VAL A 111 -4.50 -3.84 4.32
N ILE A 112 -3.27 -3.77 3.82
CA ILE A 112 -2.18 -3.01 4.41
C ILE A 112 -1.74 -1.93 3.41
N GLY A 113 -1.95 -0.66 3.77
CA GLY A 113 -1.51 0.50 2.99
C GLY A 113 -0.19 1.05 3.53
N PHE A 114 0.72 1.40 2.63
CA PHE A 114 2.02 2.02 2.86
C PHE A 114 2.07 3.40 2.18
#